data_AF-A0A1N6ZSB1-F1
#
_entry.id   AF-A0A1N6ZSB1-F1
#
_cell.length_a   1.000
_cell.length_b   1.000
_cell.length_c   1.000
_cell.angle_alpha   90.00
_cell.angle_beta   90.00
_cell.angle_gamma   90.00
#
_symmetry.space_group_name_H-M   'P 1'
#
loop_
_entity.id
_entity.type
_entity.pdbx_description
1 polymer ?
#
loop_
_entity_poly.entity_id
_entity_poly.type
_entity_poly.pdbx_seq_one_letter_code
_entity_poly.pdbx_strand_id
1 'polypeptide(L)'
;MALTKQTKGKYTVVTFTIGANEAPSKSSVLLLGDFNGWQTNDSTFQMEKKDGIYEKSIKLENGKSYQFRYLSEDKGWFNDYAADAYVSSPYSGIDNSVVDLSELPTTKKPAAKAKKDDLKKIEGIGPKIASILTEKGIGTFAKLAGSSVKNLERILKEAGPRYAMHKPGSWPKQAKLANAGEWDKLKALQDKLDGGK
;
A
#
# COMPACT_ATOMS: atom_id res chain seq x y z
N MET A 1 9.82 -11.51 -8.77
CA MET A 1 8.42 -11.85 -8.98
C MET A 1 7.64 -10.57 -8.82
N ALA A 2 6.52 -10.45 -9.53
CA ALA A 2 5.64 -9.31 -9.45
C ALA A 2 4.19 -9.75 -9.60
N LEU A 3 3.32 -9.07 -8.87
CA LEU A 3 1.89 -9.25 -8.92
C LEU A 3 1.26 -7.90 -9.25
N THR A 4 0.65 -7.77 -10.43
CA THR A 4 -0.04 -6.54 -10.82
C THR A 4 -1.53 -6.78 -10.95
N LYS A 5 -2.32 -5.78 -10.56
CA LYS A 5 -3.79 -5.86 -10.48
C LYS A 5 -4.39 -4.70 -11.26
N GLN A 6 -5.25 -5.01 -12.22
CA GLN A 6 -6.01 -4.02 -12.98
C GLN A 6 -7.50 -4.30 -12.87
N THR A 7 -8.19 -3.53 -12.02
CA THR A 7 -9.64 -3.64 -11.85
C THR A 7 -10.38 -3.16 -13.11
N LYS A 8 -11.31 -3.98 -13.60
CA LYS A 8 -12.12 -3.78 -14.80
C LYS A 8 -13.60 -4.04 -14.46
N GLY A 9 -14.23 -3.07 -13.81
CA GLY A 9 -15.63 -3.18 -13.39
C GLY A 9 -15.82 -4.33 -12.39
N LYS A 10 -16.52 -5.40 -12.81
CA LYS A 10 -16.88 -6.53 -11.94
C LYS A 10 -15.76 -7.54 -11.66
N TYR A 11 -14.63 -7.43 -12.36
CA TYR A 11 -13.48 -8.32 -12.18
C TYR A 11 -12.17 -7.52 -12.07
N THR A 12 -11.11 -8.18 -11.63
CA THR A 12 -9.74 -7.67 -11.67
C THR A 12 -8.90 -8.61 -12.53
N VAL A 13 -8.17 -8.04 -13.50
CA VAL A 13 -7.14 -8.76 -14.23
C VAL A 13 -5.90 -8.77 -13.35
N VAL A 14 -5.44 -9.96 -12.98
CA VAL A 14 -4.23 -10.14 -12.17
C VAL A 14 -3.16 -10.75 -13.06
N THR A 15 -2.02 -10.08 -13.16
CA THR A 15 -0.85 -10.54 -13.90
C THR A 15 0.23 -10.98 -12.91
N PHE A 16 0.62 -12.24 -13.07
CA PHE A 16 1.64 -12.94 -12.31
C PHE A 16 2.91 -12.97 -13.13
N THR A 17 4.03 -12.51 -12.57
CA THR A 17 5.32 -12.44 -13.27
C THR A 17 6.43 -13.07 -12.43
N ILE A 18 7.20 -13.99 -13.03
CA ILE A 18 8.40 -14.56 -12.42
C ILE A 18 9.61 -14.09 -13.24
N GLY A 19 10.55 -13.40 -12.59
CA GLY A 19 11.73 -12.88 -13.26
C GLY A 19 12.73 -13.98 -13.61
N ALA A 20 13.56 -13.75 -14.62
CA ALA A 20 14.52 -14.74 -15.13
C ALA A 20 15.44 -15.34 -14.05
N ASN A 21 15.81 -14.56 -13.02
CA ASN A 21 16.69 -15.00 -11.94
C ASN A 21 15.97 -15.85 -10.86
N GLU A 22 14.64 -15.86 -10.84
CA GLU A 22 13.84 -16.61 -9.86
C GLU A 22 13.11 -17.78 -10.50
N ALA A 23 12.98 -17.73 -11.82
CA ALA A 23 12.34 -18.72 -12.63
C ALA A 23 13.07 -20.07 -12.54
N PRO A 24 12.33 -21.17 -12.77
CA PRO A 24 12.98 -22.45 -13.03
C PRO A 24 13.93 -22.37 -14.22
N SER A 25 14.96 -23.18 -14.16
CA SER A 25 16.07 -23.14 -15.11
C SER A 25 15.66 -23.62 -16.50
N LYS A 26 14.77 -24.63 -16.58
CA LYS A 26 14.46 -25.32 -17.85
C LYS A 26 13.00 -25.73 -18.04
N SER A 27 12.19 -25.73 -16.98
CA SER A 27 10.84 -26.29 -17.03
C SER A 27 9.76 -25.24 -17.33
N SER A 28 8.59 -25.70 -17.81
CA SER A 28 7.37 -24.89 -17.81
C SER A 28 6.95 -24.56 -16.37
N VAL A 29 6.18 -23.49 -16.21
CA VAL A 29 5.57 -23.12 -14.92
C VAL A 29 4.06 -23.17 -15.07
N LEU A 30 3.41 -23.90 -14.18
CA LEU A 30 1.97 -23.85 -13.99
C LEU A 30 1.63 -22.90 -12.84
N LEU A 31 0.67 -22.00 -13.07
CA LEU A 31 0.04 -21.20 -12.04
C LEU A 31 -1.19 -21.95 -11.53
N LEU A 32 -1.22 -22.28 -10.24
CA LEU A 32 -2.28 -23.10 -9.65
C LEU A 32 -2.89 -22.37 -8.46
N GLY A 33 -4.19 -22.48 -8.28
CA GLY A 33 -4.88 -21.80 -7.18
C GLY A 33 -6.38 -22.08 -7.13
N ASP A 34 -7.08 -21.33 -6.29
CA ASP A 34 -8.52 -21.52 -6.09
C ASP A 34 -9.32 -21.35 -7.40
N PHE A 35 -8.82 -20.52 -8.33
CA PHE A 35 -9.45 -20.23 -9.63
C PHE A 35 -9.44 -21.42 -10.61
N ASN A 36 -8.61 -22.42 -10.40
CA ASN A 36 -8.60 -23.66 -11.19
C ASN A 36 -8.75 -24.92 -10.33
N GLY A 37 -9.17 -24.76 -9.07
CA GLY A 37 -9.31 -25.87 -8.13
C GLY A 37 -8.00 -26.63 -7.89
N TRP A 38 -6.86 -25.98 -8.04
CA TRP A 38 -5.53 -26.59 -7.87
C TRP A 38 -5.24 -27.77 -8.82
N GLN A 39 -5.91 -27.84 -9.96
CA GLN A 39 -5.75 -28.93 -10.93
C GLN A 39 -4.48 -28.75 -11.79
N THR A 40 -3.59 -29.75 -11.77
CA THR A 40 -2.29 -29.70 -12.50
C THR A 40 -2.39 -30.14 -13.95
N ASN A 41 -3.52 -30.72 -14.37
CA ASN A 41 -3.75 -31.22 -15.72
C ASN A 41 -4.43 -30.20 -16.65
N ASP A 42 -4.55 -28.95 -16.21
CA ASP A 42 -5.10 -27.85 -17.01
C ASP A 42 -3.96 -26.94 -17.52
N SER A 43 -3.63 -27.10 -18.82
CA SER A 43 -2.62 -26.29 -19.48
C SER A 43 -3.04 -24.82 -19.66
N THR A 44 -4.32 -24.47 -19.44
CA THR A 44 -4.83 -23.09 -19.55
C THR A 44 -4.10 -22.13 -18.63
N PHE A 45 -3.56 -22.63 -17.50
CA PHE A 45 -2.81 -21.83 -16.53
C PHE A 45 -1.29 -22.01 -16.62
N GLN A 46 -0.79 -22.62 -17.70
CA GLN A 46 0.63 -22.57 -18.01
C GLN A 46 1.03 -21.12 -18.29
N MET A 47 2.11 -20.68 -17.63
CA MET A 47 2.69 -19.36 -17.80
C MET A 47 3.46 -19.28 -19.12
N GLU A 48 3.35 -18.15 -19.79
CA GLU A 48 4.06 -17.86 -21.04
C GLU A 48 5.49 -17.42 -20.72
N LYS A 49 6.48 -18.06 -21.35
CA LYS A 49 7.90 -17.71 -21.17
C LYS A 49 8.38 -16.82 -22.32
N LYS A 50 8.90 -15.64 -22.00
CA LYS A 50 9.56 -14.74 -22.95
C LYS A 50 10.83 -14.18 -22.32
N ASP A 51 11.97 -14.35 -22.99
CA ASP A 51 13.28 -13.87 -22.53
C ASP A 51 13.63 -14.28 -21.09
N GLY A 52 13.27 -15.51 -20.72
CA GLY A 52 13.48 -16.05 -19.37
C GLY A 52 12.45 -15.61 -18.32
N ILE A 53 11.59 -14.65 -18.63
CA ILE A 53 10.50 -14.18 -17.77
C ILE A 53 9.25 -15.02 -18.03
N TYR A 54 8.58 -15.46 -16.97
CA TYR A 54 7.30 -16.15 -17.07
C TYR A 54 6.18 -15.19 -16.70
N GLU A 55 5.11 -15.14 -17.49
CA GLU A 55 3.96 -14.29 -17.23
C GLU A 55 2.63 -15.03 -17.45
N LYS A 56 1.64 -14.72 -16.61
CA LYS A 56 0.25 -15.13 -16.85
C LYS A 56 -0.72 -14.08 -16.34
N SER A 57 -1.72 -13.74 -17.15
CA SER A 57 -2.82 -12.87 -16.74
C SER A 57 -4.13 -13.64 -16.64
N ILE A 58 -4.84 -13.52 -15.52
CA ILE A 58 -6.14 -14.16 -15.30
C ILE A 58 -7.17 -13.15 -14.79
N LYS A 59 -8.45 -13.39 -15.10
CA LYS A 59 -9.56 -12.59 -14.58
C LYS A 59 -10.07 -13.22 -13.30
N LEU A 60 -10.00 -12.49 -12.20
CA LEU A 60 -10.52 -12.91 -10.91
C LEU A 60 -11.70 -12.02 -10.49
N GLU A 61 -12.66 -12.60 -9.79
CA GLU A 61 -13.80 -11.87 -9.24
C GLU A 61 -13.34 -10.97 -8.10
N ASN A 62 -13.98 -9.81 -8.00
CA ASN A 62 -13.71 -8.87 -6.92
C ASN A 62 -14.43 -9.29 -5.63
N GLY A 63 -13.94 -8.81 -4.48
CA GLY A 63 -14.60 -9.00 -3.18
C GLY A 63 -14.18 -10.27 -2.44
N LYS A 64 -13.14 -10.98 -2.90
CA LYS A 64 -12.55 -12.11 -2.18
C LYS A 64 -11.05 -12.25 -2.43
N SER A 65 -10.37 -12.96 -1.54
CA SER A 65 -8.97 -13.32 -1.72
C SER A 65 -8.87 -14.71 -2.36
N TYR A 66 -7.76 -14.96 -3.06
CA TYR A 66 -7.47 -16.21 -3.75
C TYR A 66 -6.12 -16.74 -3.30
N GLN A 67 -6.04 -18.02 -2.97
CA GLN A 67 -4.79 -18.70 -2.72
C GLN A 67 -4.21 -19.25 -4.03
N PHE A 68 -2.89 -19.21 -4.16
CA PHE A 68 -2.17 -19.71 -5.33
C PHE A 68 -0.75 -20.14 -5.00
N ARG A 69 -0.15 -20.94 -5.89
CA ARG A 69 1.28 -21.26 -5.95
C ARG A 69 1.72 -21.51 -7.39
N TYR A 70 3.03 -21.61 -7.60
CA TYR A 70 3.62 -22.06 -8.84
C TYR A 70 4.12 -23.49 -8.72
N LEU A 71 4.05 -24.23 -9.82
CA LEU A 71 4.61 -25.58 -9.95
C LEU A 71 5.49 -25.66 -11.20
N SER A 72 6.72 -26.13 -11.04
CA SER A 72 7.60 -26.55 -12.14
C SER A 72 8.22 -27.91 -11.83
N GLU A 73 8.64 -28.63 -12.86
CA GLU A 73 9.26 -29.96 -12.68
C GLU A 73 10.59 -29.89 -11.93
N ASP A 74 11.39 -28.86 -12.17
CA ASP A 74 12.76 -28.72 -11.63
C ASP A 74 12.83 -28.02 -10.26
N LYS A 75 11.85 -27.18 -9.92
CA LYS A 75 11.79 -26.44 -8.65
C LYS A 75 10.70 -26.94 -7.71
N GLY A 76 9.77 -27.76 -8.21
CA GLY A 76 8.60 -28.20 -7.47
C GLY A 76 7.64 -27.04 -7.18
N TRP A 77 6.96 -27.12 -6.04
CA TRP A 77 6.01 -26.10 -5.60
C TRP A 77 6.73 -24.91 -4.96
N PHE A 78 6.47 -23.70 -5.42
CA PHE A 78 7.03 -22.48 -4.81
C PHE A 78 6.03 -21.32 -4.78
N ASN A 79 6.28 -20.39 -3.87
CA ASN A 79 5.44 -19.22 -3.63
C ASN A 79 5.91 -18.01 -4.43
N ASP A 80 5.01 -17.05 -4.56
CA ASP A 80 5.34 -15.70 -5.00
C ASP A 80 5.75 -14.82 -3.81
N TYR A 81 6.98 -14.31 -3.80
CA TYR A 81 7.43 -13.42 -2.73
C TYR A 81 6.74 -12.05 -2.74
N ALA A 82 6.14 -11.67 -3.88
CA ALA A 82 5.37 -10.45 -4.08
C ALA A 82 3.85 -10.66 -3.90
N ALA A 83 3.42 -11.82 -3.37
CA ALA A 83 2.04 -12.05 -2.96
C ALA A 83 1.59 -11.04 -1.90
N ASP A 84 0.28 -10.77 -1.82
CA ASP A 84 -0.26 -9.83 -0.85
C ASP A 84 -0.16 -10.37 0.59
N ALA A 85 -0.24 -11.69 0.75
CA ALA A 85 -0.11 -12.38 2.02
C ALA A 85 0.28 -13.86 1.82
N TYR A 86 0.46 -14.55 2.93
CA TYR A 86 0.60 -16.00 3.00
C TYR A 86 -0.40 -16.57 3.99
N VAL A 87 -0.97 -17.73 3.67
CA VAL A 87 -1.88 -18.45 4.55
C VAL A 87 -1.47 -19.91 4.64
N SER A 88 -1.59 -20.49 5.84
CA SER A 88 -1.23 -21.88 6.05
C SER A 88 -2.12 -22.79 5.21
N SER A 89 -1.50 -23.71 4.47
CA SER A 89 -2.20 -24.74 3.72
C SER A 89 -2.60 -25.90 4.65
N PRO A 90 -3.49 -26.80 4.22
CA PRO A 90 -3.81 -28.02 4.98
C PRO A 90 -2.61 -28.94 5.22
N TYR A 91 -1.51 -28.74 4.50
CA TYR A 91 -0.27 -29.49 4.67
C TYR A 91 0.66 -28.77 5.66
N SER A 92 1.07 -29.49 6.69
CA SER A 92 1.92 -28.96 7.76
C SER A 92 3.20 -28.31 7.22
N GLY A 93 3.46 -27.07 7.63
CA GLY A 93 4.67 -26.33 7.27
C GLY A 93 4.69 -25.76 5.85
N ILE A 94 3.56 -25.79 5.13
CA ILE A 94 3.43 -25.26 3.79
C ILE A 94 2.41 -24.12 3.81
N ASP A 95 2.83 -22.93 3.38
CA ASP A 95 1.95 -21.77 3.20
C ASP A 95 1.66 -21.53 1.72
N ASN A 96 0.45 -21.09 1.38
CA ASN A 96 0.06 -20.64 0.05
C ASN A 96 0.24 -19.13 -0.09
N SER A 97 0.63 -18.68 -1.28
CA SER A 97 0.58 -17.25 -1.63
C SER A 97 -0.87 -16.80 -1.77
N VAL A 98 -1.14 -15.54 -1.44
CA VAL A 98 -2.49 -14.94 -1.54
C VAL A 98 -2.49 -13.76 -2.50
N VAL A 99 -3.47 -13.75 -3.39
CA VAL A 99 -3.92 -12.55 -4.10
C VAL A 99 -5.16 -12.03 -3.39
N ASP A 100 -5.04 -10.89 -2.73
CA ASP A 100 -6.16 -10.29 -2.02
C ASP A 100 -6.95 -9.31 -2.92
N LEU A 101 -8.21 -9.64 -3.19
CA LEU A 101 -9.19 -8.77 -3.85
C LEU A 101 -10.43 -8.55 -2.95
N SER A 102 -10.37 -8.89 -1.64
CA SER A 102 -11.49 -8.71 -0.71
C SER A 102 -11.83 -7.24 -0.52
N GLU A 103 -10.81 -6.40 -0.54
CA GLU A 103 -10.94 -4.96 -0.64
C GLU A 103 -10.71 -4.56 -2.09
N LEU A 104 -11.80 -4.46 -2.88
CA LEU A 104 -11.79 -3.59 -4.07
C LEU A 104 -11.11 -2.30 -3.65
N PRO A 105 -10.11 -1.78 -4.39
CA PRO A 105 -9.27 -0.73 -3.87
C PRO A 105 -10.13 0.47 -3.47
N THR A 106 -10.40 0.61 -2.17
CA THR A 106 -10.64 1.89 -1.55
C THR A 106 -9.30 2.60 -1.58
N THR A 107 -8.94 3.08 -2.77
CA THR A 107 -7.85 4.02 -3.04
C THR A 107 -6.73 4.06 -1.99
N LYS A 108 -5.94 2.98 -1.83
CA LYS A 108 -4.52 3.18 -1.52
C LYS A 108 -3.85 3.57 -2.84
N LYS A 109 -4.03 4.86 -3.17
CA LYS A 109 -3.41 5.52 -4.31
C LYS A 109 -1.90 5.23 -4.25
N PRO A 110 -1.29 4.65 -5.31
CA PRO A 110 0.15 4.64 -5.45
C PRO A 110 0.63 6.09 -5.32
N ALA A 111 1.65 6.34 -4.52
CA ALA A 111 2.20 7.68 -4.31
C ALA A 111 2.72 8.27 -5.63
N ALA A 112 1.81 8.83 -6.44
CA ALA A 112 2.14 9.86 -7.40
C ALA A 112 2.90 10.93 -6.61
N LYS A 113 4.14 11.25 -7.01
CA LYS A 113 5.03 12.26 -6.40
C LYS A 113 4.20 13.28 -5.64
N ALA A 114 4.13 13.14 -4.32
CA ALA A 114 3.16 13.86 -3.52
C ALA A 114 3.34 15.36 -3.77
N LYS A 115 2.36 16.00 -4.43
CA LYS A 115 2.24 17.45 -4.37
C LYS A 115 2.17 17.76 -2.88
N LYS A 116 3.13 18.52 -2.38
CA LYS A 116 3.17 18.94 -0.98
C LYS A 116 1.84 19.61 -0.67
N ASP A 117 1.19 19.21 0.42
CA ASP A 117 -0.05 19.86 0.84
C ASP A 117 0.28 21.24 1.44
N ASP A 118 -0.67 22.17 1.37
CA ASP A 118 -0.50 23.44 2.06
C ASP A 118 -0.77 23.25 3.56
N LEU A 119 0.27 22.87 4.30
CA LEU A 119 0.20 22.69 5.76
C LEU A 119 -0.20 23.96 6.51
N LYS A 120 -0.14 25.14 5.87
CA LYS A 120 -0.61 26.40 6.43
C LYS A 120 -2.13 26.42 6.67
N LYS A 121 -2.88 25.45 6.13
CA LYS A 121 -4.30 25.25 6.44
C LYS A 121 -4.55 24.70 7.85
N ILE A 122 -3.51 24.27 8.55
CA ILE A 122 -3.58 23.75 9.91
C ILE A 122 -3.27 24.88 10.90
N GLU A 123 -4.19 25.10 11.83
CA GLU A 123 -4.08 26.14 12.84
C GLU A 123 -2.84 25.92 13.71
N GLY A 124 -2.03 26.96 13.83
CA GLY A 124 -0.72 26.94 14.49
C GLY A 124 0.46 26.57 13.59
N ILE A 125 0.26 26.17 12.33
CA ILE A 125 1.33 25.94 11.36
C ILE A 125 1.51 27.17 10.45
N GLY A 126 2.47 28.03 10.79
CA GLY A 126 2.88 29.15 9.93
C GLY A 126 3.77 28.72 8.75
N PRO A 127 4.07 29.64 7.80
CA PRO A 127 4.91 29.35 6.62
C PRO A 127 6.25 28.70 6.95
N LYS A 128 6.89 29.15 8.04
CA LYS A 128 8.21 28.64 8.44
C LYS A 128 8.14 27.25 9.08
N ILE A 129 7.11 26.98 9.88
CA ILE A 129 6.86 25.65 10.46
C ILE A 129 6.53 24.66 9.34
N ALA A 130 5.71 25.06 8.36
CA ALA A 130 5.42 24.25 7.18
C ALA A 130 6.71 23.86 6.42
N SER A 131 7.65 24.80 6.27
CA SER A 131 8.97 24.53 5.66
C SER A 131 9.76 23.50 6.47
N ILE A 132 9.89 23.71 7.79
CA ILE A 132 10.63 22.81 8.69
C ILE A 132 10.05 21.38 8.65
N LEU A 133 8.72 21.25 8.74
CA LEU A 133 8.04 19.95 8.67
C LEU A 133 8.28 19.28 7.32
N THR A 134 8.19 20.04 6.23
CA THR A 134 8.45 19.54 4.88
C THR A 134 9.89 19.06 4.71
N GLU A 135 10.87 19.82 5.22
CA GLU A 135 12.30 19.46 5.21
C GLU A 135 12.56 18.18 6.01
N LYS A 136 11.84 17.97 7.13
CA LYS A 136 11.87 16.73 7.92
C LYS A 136 10.99 15.61 7.32
N GLY A 137 10.53 15.77 6.08
CA GLY A 137 9.79 14.75 5.33
C GLY A 137 8.29 14.71 5.59
N ILE A 138 7.75 15.60 6.42
CA ILE A 138 6.32 15.75 6.76
C ILE A 138 5.73 16.88 5.91
N GLY A 139 5.56 16.63 4.61
CA GLY A 139 5.06 17.63 3.64
C GLY A 139 3.61 17.42 3.19
N THR A 140 2.85 16.52 3.83
CA THR A 140 1.47 16.20 3.45
C THR A 140 0.58 16.08 4.69
N PHE A 141 -0.73 16.33 4.54
CA PHE A 141 -1.71 16.14 5.61
C PHE A 141 -1.71 14.70 6.11
N ALA A 142 -1.56 13.71 5.21
CA ALA A 142 -1.42 12.30 5.58
C ALA A 142 -0.22 12.05 6.51
N LYS A 143 0.96 12.58 6.17
CA LYS A 143 2.16 12.41 7.00
C LYS A 143 2.07 13.16 8.32
N LEU A 144 1.47 14.36 8.31
CA LEU A 144 1.25 15.13 9.53
C LEU A 144 0.23 14.46 10.46
N ALA A 145 -0.84 13.89 9.92
CA ALA A 145 -1.85 13.15 10.67
C ALA A 145 -1.30 11.87 11.31
N GLY A 146 -0.36 11.19 10.64
CA GLY A 146 0.34 10.02 11.18
C GLY A 146 1.52 10.35 12.10
N SER A 147 1.91 11.62 12.23
CA SER A 147 3.02 12.02 13.08
C SER A 147 2.59 12.12 14.55
N SER A 148 3.41 11.59 15.45
CA SER A 148 3.17 11.73 16.89
C SER A 148 3.48 13.15 17.37
N VAL A 149 2.71 13.63 18.35
CA VAL A 149 2.91 14.96 18.96
C VAL A 149 4.35 15.10 19.47
N LYS A 150 4.89 14.06 20.13
CA LYS A 150 6.27 14.00 20.61
C LYS A 150 7.31 14.17 19.49
N ASN A 151 7.07 13.61 18.30
CA ASN A 151 7.96 13.78 17.17
C ASN A 151 7.91 15.23 16.64
N LEU A 152 6.71 15.81 16.55
CA LEU A 152 6.53 17.19 16.12
C LEU A 152 7.20 18.18 17.10
N GLU A 153 7.03 17.98 18.41
CA GLU A 153 7.71 18.79 19.45
C GLU A 153 9.23 18.71 19.32
N ARG A 154 9.78 17.51 19.10
CA ARG A 154 11.21 17.31 18.87
C ARG A 154 11.70 18.08 17.66
N ILE A 155 10.97 18.01 16.55
CA ILE A 155 11.31 18.74 15.30
C ILE A 155 11.29 20.26 15.53
N LEU A 156 10.28 20.78 16.24
CA LEU A 156 10.19 22.21 16.55
C LEU A 156 11.32 22.67 17.48
N LYS A 157 11.65 21.87 18.50
CA LYS A 157 12.74 22.15 19.43
C LYS A 157 14.09 22.16 18.70
N GLU A 158 14.31 21.21 17.79
CA GLU A 158 15.52 21.15 16.95
C GLU A 158 15.63 22.34 16.00
N ALA A 159 14.50 22.84 15.48
CA ALA A 159 14.46 24.02 14.62
C ALA A 159 14.73 25.34 15.36
N GLY A 160 14.66 25.34 16.70
CA GLY A 160 15.11 26.43 17.56
C GLY A 160 14.08 26.92 18.57
N PRO A 161 14.50 27.68 19.60
CA PRO A 161 13.63 28.11 20.71
C PRO A 161 12.38 28.88 20.28
N ARG A 162 12.45 29.60 19.15
CA ARG A 162 11.33 30.36 18.59
C ARG A 162 10.15 29.49 18.17
N TYR A 163 10.41 28.23 17.77
CA TYR A 163 9.35 27.31 17.33
C TYR A 163 8.85 26.40 18.47
N ALA A 164 9.64 26.23 19.53
CA ALA A 164 9.30 25.40 20.68
C ALA A 164 8.09 25.92 21.48
N MET A 165 7.71 27.19 21.31
CA MET A 165 6.51 27.78 21.93
C MET A 165 5.21 27.33 21.24
N HIS A 166 5.27 26.82 20.01
CA HIS A 166 4.10 26.30 19.32
C HIS A 166 3.71 24.92 19.88
N LYS A 167 2.41 24.70 20.09
CA LYS A 167 1.88 23.43 20.62
C LYS A 167 1.33 22.57 19.48
N PRO A 168 2.03 21.50 19.06
CA PRO A 168 1.60 20.67 17.93
C PRO A 168 0.47 19.68 18.28
N GLY A 169 -0.06 19.69 19.50
CA GLY A 169 -1.03 18.71 19.98
C GLY A 169 -2.31 18.60 19.15
N SER A 170 -2.73 19.68 18.50
CA SER A 170 -3.90 19.69 17.61
C SER A 170 -3.58 19.38 16.15
N TRP A 171 -2.31 19.45 15.73
CA TRP A 171 -1.93 19.36 14.32
C TRP A 171 -2.24 18.01 13.69
N PRO A 172 -1.98 16.85 14.34
CA PRO A 172 -2.35 15.55 13.76
C PRO A 172 -3.87 15.41 13.56
N LYS A 173 -4.67 15.92 14.50
CA LYS A 173 -6.14 15.86 14.42
C LYS A 173 -6.67 16.73 13.28
N GLN A 174 -6.19 17.96 13.19
CA GLN A 174 -6.54 18.86 12.09
C GLN A 174 -6.10 18.31 10.73
N ALA A 175 -4.88 17.76 10.65
CA ALA A 175 -4.35 17.16 9.44
C ALA A 175 -5.15 15.92 9.01
N LYS A 176 -5.71 15.16 9.97
CA LYS A 176 -6.62 14.05 9.67
C LYS A 176 -7.89 14.54 8.97
N LEU A 177 -8.50 15.62 9.46
CA LEU A 177 -9.69 16.23 8.85
C LEU A 177 -9.38 16.83 7.47
N ALA A 178 -8.25 17.54 7.34
CA ALA A 178 -7.79 18.10 6.07
C ALA A 178 -7.48 17.01 5.04
N ASN A 179 -6.86 15.90 5.45
CA ASN A 179 -6.58 14.74 4.60
C ASN A 179 -7.87 14.04 4.15
N ALA A 180 -8.91 14.04 4.99
CA ALA A 180 -10.22 13.49 4.68
C ALA A 180 -11.11 14.45 3.86
N GLY A 181 -10.66 15.69 3.61
CA GLY A 181 -11.46 16.72 2.93
C GLY A 181 -12.61 17.28 3.76
N GLU A 182 -12.63 17.03 5.08
CA GLU A 182 -13.69 17.47 5.99
C GLU A 182 -13.45 18.92 6.45
N TRP A 183 -13.47 19.87 5.50
CA TRP A 183 -13.14 21.27 5.74
C TRP A 183 -14.08 21.97 6.73
N ASP A 184 -15.37 21.63 6.72
CA ASP A 184 -16.34 22.22 7.67
C ASP A 184 -16.06 21.78 9.11
N LYS A 185 -15.73 20.49 9.30
CA LYS A 185 -15.35 19.96 10.63
C LYS A 185 -14.00 20.50 11.07
N LEU A 186 -13.07 20.69 10.12
CA LEU A 186 -11.80 21.34 10.40
C LEU A 186 -12.03 22.76 10.89
N LYS A 187 -12.86 23.55 10.19
CA LYS A 187 -13.16 24.93 10.58
C LYS A 187 -13.81 24.99 11.97
N ALA A 188 -14.80 24.15 12.24
CA ALA A 188 -15.42 24.06 13.55
C ALA A 188 -14.44 23.64 14.67
N LEU A 189 -13.44 22.79 14.35
CA LEU A 189 -12.37 22.44 15.29
C LEU A 189 -11.43 23.63 15.51
N GLN A 190 -11.07 24.37 14.47
CA GLN A 190 -10.19 25.53 14.54
C GLN A 190 -10.82 26.67 15.33
N ASP A 191 -12.10 26.97 15.11
CA ASP A 191 -12.82 28.01 15.84
C ASP A 191 -12.86 27.72 17.36
N LYS A 192 -12.93 26.44 17.74
CA LYS A 192 -12.82 26.02 19.16
C LYS A 192 -11.41 26.17 19.72
N LEU A 193 -10.38 26.06 18.89
CA LEU A 193 -8.98 26.19 19.31
C LEU A 193 -8.55 27.65 19.41
N ASP A 194 -9.06 28.52 18.55
CA ASP A 194 -8.78 29.97 18.55
C ASP A 194 -9.59 30.70 19.65
N GLY A 195 -10.83 30.24 19.91
CA GLY A 195 -11.69 30.80 20.96
C GLY A 195 -11.28 30.47 22.40
N GLY A 196 -10.22 29.68 22.61
CA GLY A 196 -9.71 29.27 23.92
C GLY A 196 -8.48 30.08 24.36
N LYS A 197 -8.70 31.31 24.82
CA LYS A 197 -7.69 32.09 25.57
C LYS A 197 -7.56 31.61 27.01
#